data_AF-A0A4Q7LDP9-F1
#
_entry.id   AF-A0A4Q7LDP9-F1
#
_cell.length_a   1.000
_cell.length_b   1.000
_cell.length_c   1.000
_cell.angle_alpha   90.00
_cell.angle_beta   90.00
_cell.angle_gamma   90.00
#
_symmetry.space_group_name_H-M   'P 1'
#
loop_
_entity.id
_entity.type
_entity.pdbx_description
1 polymer ?
#
loop_
_entity_poly.entity_id
_entity_poly.type
_entity_poly.pdbx_seq_one_letter_code
_entity_poly.pdbx_strand_id
1 'polypeptide(L)' 'MTPDRYASILNAVIETAKERGMAAPGSDVALACYQLLEVARSEAEVWGVPLTEIGLDGVDTGELLVTHRQAA' A
#
# COMPACT_ATOMS: atom_id res chain seq x y z
N MET A 1 -0.20 25.25 9.78
CA MET A 1 -1.11 24.16 9.40
C MET A 1 -0.24 22.93 9.26
N THR A 2 -0.39 21.94 10.15
CA THR A 2 0.54 20.82 10.41
C THR A 2 0.52 19.77 9.30
N PRO A 3 1.46 19.80 8.33
CA PRO A 3 1.52 18.80 7.26
C PRO A 3 1.77 17.40 7.85
N ASP A 4 2.53 17.36 8.94
CA ASP A 4 3.06 16.15 9.58
C ASP A 4 1.97 15.23 10.15
N ARG A 5 0.84 15.79 10.64
CA ARG A 5 -0.23 14.95 11.23
C ARG A 5 -1.00 14.18 10.17
N TYR A 6 -1.29 14.81 9.03
CA TYR A 6 -2.00 14.15 7.94
C TYR A 6 -1.12 13.09 7.28
N ALA A 7 0.15 13.41 7.03
CA ALA A 7 1.13 12.44 6.54
C ALA A 7 1.27 11.25 7.50
N SER A 8 1.34 11.50 8.81
CA SER A 8 1.42 10.42 9.82
C SER A 8 0.20 9.50 9.80
N ILE A 9 -1.02 10.07 9.65
CA ILE A 9 -2.25 9.26 9.53
C ILE A 9 -2.23 8.42 8.26
N LEU A 10 -1.85 9.02 7.13
CA LEU A 10 -1.76 8.29 5.86
C LEU A 10 -0.73 7.16 5.93
N ASN A 11 0.44 7.40 6.50
CA ASN A 11 1.47 6.37 6.68
C ASN A 11 0.95 5.21 7.54
N ALA A 12 0.24 5.50 8.64
CA ALA A 12 -0.37 4.47 9.46
C ALA A 12 -1.44 3.65 8.71
N VAL A 13 -2.22 4.29 7.83
CA VAL A 13 -3.21 3.60 6.98
C VAL A 13 -2.51 2.69 5.95
N ILE A 14 -1.44 3.18 5.32
CA ILE A 14 -0.65 2.41 4.35
C ILE A 14 -0.01 1.20 5.03
N GLU A 15 0.58 1.38 6.21
CA GLU A 15 1.15 0.30 7.01
C GLU A 15 0.09 -0.74 7.40
N THR A 16 -1.08 -0.27 7.87
CA THR A 16 -2.21 -1.16 8.19
C THR A 16 -2.66 -1.95 6.97
N ALA A 17 -2.81 -1.31 5.82
CA ALA A 17 -3.19 -2.00 4.58
C ALA A 17 -2.15 -3.07 4.20
N LYS A 18 -0.86 -2.76 4.34
CA LYS A 18 0.23 -3.72 4.10
C LYS A 18 0.11 -4.92 5.02
N GLU A 19 0.02 -4.71 6.33
CA GLU A 19 -0.11 -5.80 7.31
C GLU A 19 -1.35 -6.67 7.04
N ARG A 20 -2.50 -6.05 6.80
CA ARG A 20 -3.77 -6.77 6.54
C ARG A 20 -3.72 -7.55 5.24
N GLY A 21 -3.15 -6.98 4.18
CA GLY A 21 -2.97 -7.66 2.91
C GLY A 21 -2.05 -8.87 3.02
N MET A 22 -0.99 -8.78 3.82
CA MET A 22 -0.05 -9.89 4.04
C MET A 22 -0.59 -10.95 4.99
N ALA A 23 -1.47 -10.58 5.92
CA ALA A 23 -2.03 -11.51 6.91
C ALA A 23 -3.06 -12.49 6.33
N ALA A 24 -3.71 -12.14 5.21
CA ALA A 24 -4.71 -12.99 4.57
C ALA A 24 -4.57 -13.03 3.03
N PRO A 25 -3.45 -13.54 2.49
CA PRO A 25 -3.24 -13.60 1.04
C PRO A 25 -4.36 -14.39 0.34
N GLY A 26 -4.73 -13.96 -0.87
CA GLY A 26 -5.82 -14.62 -1.62
C GLY A 26 -7.24 -14.28 -1.15
N SER A 27 -7.42 -13.47 -0.10
CA SER A 27 -8.75 -12.98 0.32
C SER A 27 -9.16 -11.67 -0.36
N ASP A 28 -10.45 -11.39 -0.47
CA ASP A 28 -10.97 -10.10 -0.97
C ASP A 28 -10.42 -8.91 -0.18
N VAL A 29 -10.17 -9.10 1.12
CA VAL A 29 -9.53 -8.10 1.98
C VAL A 29 -8.11 -7.82 1.52
N ALA A 30 -7.34 -8.85 1.16
CA ALA A 30 -5.99 -8.67 0.63
C ALA A 30 -6.01 -7.97 -0.73
N LEU A 31 -6.96 -8.28 -1.61
CA LEU A 31 -7.12 -7.56 -2.87
C LEU A 31 -7.34 -6.06 -2.65
N ALA A 32 -8.29 -5.71 -1.79
CA ALA A 32 -8.57 -4.31 -1.47
C ALA A 32 -7.34 -3.62 -0.86
N CYS A 33 -6.60 -4.31 0.01
CA CYS A 33 -5.35 -3.78 0.58
C CYS A 33 -4.30 -3.54 -0.51
N TYR A 34 -4.06 -4.49 -1.40
CA TYR A 34 -3.07 -4.34 -2.48
C TYR A 34 -3.44 -3.20 -3.44
N GLN A 35 -4.73 -3.02 -3.72
CA GLN A 35 -5.22 -1.88 -4.51
C GLN A 35 -4.94 -0.54 -3.81
N LEU A 36 -5.13 -0.45 -2.49
CA LEU A 36 -4.78 0.75 -1.73
C LEU A 36 -3.28 1.05 -1.76
N LEU A 37 -2.44 0.02 -1.64
CA LEU A 37 -0.98 0.17 -1.74
C LEU A 37 -0.56 0.64 -3.14
N GLU A 38 -1.18 0.11 -4.20
CA GLU A 38 -0.91 0.53 -5.58
C GLU A 38 -1.28 2.00 -5.82
N VAL A 39 -2.41 2.45 -5.28
CA VAL A 39 -2.81 3.87 -5.32
C VAL A 39 -1.80 4.73 -4.57
N ALA A 40 -1.42 4.36 -3.35
CA ALA A 40 -0.43 5.10 -2.57
C ALA A 40 0.93 5.21 -3.29
N ARG A 41 1.39 4.13 -3.91
CA ARG A 41 2.61 4.11 -4.73
C ARG A 41 2.48 5.04 -5.95
N SER A 42 1.36 4.99 -6.66
CA SER A 42 1.10 5.83 -7.84
C SER A 42 1.09 7.32 -7.48
N GLU A 43 0.41 7.69 -6.39
CA GLU A 43 0.38 9.09 -5.92
C GLU A 43 1.75 9.56 -5.43
N ALA A 44 2.51 8.68 -4.76
CA ALA A 44 3.88 8.98 -4.34
C ALA A 44 4.79 9.29 -5.54
N GLU A 45 4.65 8.54 -6.65
CA GLU A 45 5.36 8.84 -7.90
C GLU A 45 4.93 10.20 -8.47
N VAL A 46 3.62 10.48 -8.55
CA VAL A 46 3.08 11.76 -9.06
C VAL A 46 3.56 12.96 -8.24
N TRP A 47 3.67 12.81 -6.92
CA TRP A 47 4.08 13.88 -6.01
C TRP A 47 5.58 13.92 -5.74
N GLY A 48 6.35 12.98 -6.30
CA GLY A 48 7.80 12.88 -6.07
C GLY A 48 8.16 12.51 -4.62
N VAL A 49 7.30 11.78 -3.92
CA VAL A 49 7.53 11.28 -2.57
C VAL A 49 8.26 9.92 -2.65
N PRO A 50 9.43 9.75 -2.02
CA PRO A 50 10.11 8.47 -1.97
C PRO A 50 9.27 7.39 -1.29
N LEU A 51 9.27 6.17 -1.83
CA LEU A 51 8.52 5.04 -1.23
C LEU A 51 9.02 4.66 0.18
N THR A 52 10.28 4.98 0.50
CA THR A 52 10.85 4.84 1.84
C THR A 52 10.16 5.73 2.87
N GLU A 53 9.65 6.91 2.48
CA GLU A 53 8.95 7.83 3.38
C GLU A 53 7.53 7.36 3.75
N ILE A 54 6.93 6.51 2.91
CA ILE A 54 5.60 5.93 3.12
C ILE A 54 5.64 4.44 3.47
N GLY A 55 6.84 3.87 3.68
CA GLY A 55 7.01 2.49 4.12
C GLY A 55 6.67 1.41 3.08
N LEU A 56 6.77 1.76 1.78
CA LEU A 56 6.51 0.88 0.62
C LEU A 56 7.77 0.46 -0.14
N ASP A 57 8.96 0.79 0.37
CA ASP A 57 10.21 0.32 -0.22
C ASP A 57 10.25 -1.22 -0.29
N GLY A 58 10.61 -1.76 -1.46
CA GLY A 58 10.64 -3.20 -1.73
C GLY A 58 9.28 -3.89 -1.84
N VAL A 59 8.16 -3.16 -1.76
CA VAL A 59 6.81 -3.75 -1.93
C VAL A 59 6.43 -3.72 -3.41
N ASP A 60 6.43 -4.90 -4.06
CA ASP A 60 5.91 -5.03 -5.42
C ASP A 60 4.40 -5.28 -5.42
N THR A 61 3.65 -4.18 -5.44
CA THR A 61 2.18 -4.17 -5.53
C THR A 61 1.64 -4.82 -6.81
N GLY A 62 2.40 -4.79 -7.91
CA GLY A 62 2.03 -5.45 -9.16
C GLY A 62 2.09 -6.97 -9.02
N GLU A 63 3.16 -7.50 -8.42
CA GLU A 63 3.30 -8.92 -8.10
C GLU A 63 2.20 -9.40 -7.15
N LEU A 64 1.88 -8.61 -6.11
CA LEU A 64 0.81 -8.95 -5.15
C LEU A 64 -0.56 -9.04 -5.82
N LEU A 65 -0.88 -8.12 -6.73
CA LEU A 65 -2.14 -8.13 -7.48
C LEU A 65 -2.22 -9.28 -8.48
N VAL A 66 -1.12 -9.60 -9.17
CA VAL A 66 -1.05 -10.75 -10.09
C VAL A 66 -1.21 -12.06 -9.32
N THR A 67 -0.49 -12.22 -8.21
CA THR A 67 -0.56 -13.40 -7.35
C THR A 67 -1.96 -13.61 -6.81
N HIS A 68 -2.62 -12.54 -6.35
CA HIS A 68 -4.00 -12.62 -5.88
C HIS A 68 -4.96 -13.09 -6.99
N ARG A 69 -4.84 -12.57 -8.22
CA ARG A 69 -5.66 -12.98 -9.36
C ARG A 69 -5.49 -14.47 -9.71
N GLN A 70 -4.30 -15.03 -9.49
CA GLN A 70 -4.03 -16.45 -9.75
C GLN A 70 -4.57 -17.37 -8.64
N ALA A 71 -4.79 -16.84 -7.43
CA ALA A 71 -5.25 -17.59 -6.28
C ALA A 71 -6.79 -17.62 -6.11
N ALA A 72 -7.51 -16.74 -6.83
CA ALA A 72 -8.96 -16.66 -6.89
C ALA A 72 -9.55 -17.56 -7.99
#